data_AF-A0A847I963-F1
#
_entry.id   AF-A0A847I963-F1
#
_cell.length_a   1.000
_cell.length_b   1.000
_cell.length_c   1.000
_cell.angle_alpha   90.00
_cell.angle_beta   90.00
_cell.angle_gamma   90.00
#
_symmetry.space_group_name_H-M   'P 1'
#
loop_
_entity.id
_entity.type
_entity.pdbx_description
1 polymer ?
#
loop_
_entity_poly.entity_id
_entity_poly.type
_entity_poly.pdbx_seq_one_letter_code
_entity_poly.pdbx_strand_id
1 'polypeptide(L)'
;MATRIDSWIWSIRLTKTRSAAGAACRAGHVRLNGATAKPAAALAVGDRVSVRIGGRERIVEVTKLISKRVSAPVAAECFIDHSPPPPSREVLASLPRRDRGAGRPTKRERRQLDEFRSGATLVVLAATVATLLVGCSPSDDDQPETTATPQAGTGPEFGRCGGLTTKDVSEISGMAGLELAIDNTSTCEWRSGTDRRNGSVSFNWYRGSPIGRERGTEQLTRDSSQDYSVDGQPGFIAHSAGICETGIAWDADFIEISLASPVGVDFTPVIGTDKLCAAAKRITEKVVKGAS
;
A
#
# COMPACT_ATOMS: atom_id res chain seq x y z
N MET A 1 -19.37 -30.54 -18.53
CA MET A 1 -19.61 -30.61 -17.06
C MET A 1 -19.44 -29.22 -16.50
N ALA A 2 -20.44 -28.70 -15.78
CA ALA A 2 -20.30 -27.42 -15.10
C ALA A 2 -19.42 -27.57 -13.86
N THR A 3 -18.33 -26.78 -13.79
CA THR A 3 -17.45 -26.80 -12.63
C THR A 3 -18.05 -25.92 -11.53
N ARG A 4 -18.24 -26.50 -10.34
CA ARG A 4 -18.78 -25.79 -9.18
C ARG A 4 -17.73 -24.89 -8.54
N ILE A 5 -18.15 -23.71 -8.12
CA ILE A 5 -17.27 -22.73 -7.47
C ILE A 5 -16.58 -23.29 -6.22
N ASP A 6 -17.28 -24.06 -5.38
CA ASP A 6 -16.70 -24.66 -4.17
C ASP A 6 -15.58 -25.67 -4.48
N SER A 7 -15.77 -26.46 -5.53
CA SER A 7 -14.79 -27.42 -6.02
C SER A 7 -13.61 -26.70 -6.66
N TRP A 8 -13.87 -25.62 -7.39
CA TRP A 8 -12.85 -24.88 -8.13
C TRP A 8 -11.91 -24.12 -7.19
N ILE A 9 -12.44 -23.30 -6.26
CA ILE A 9 -11.60 -22.53 -5.32
C ILE A 9 -10.75 -23.44 -4.41
N TRP A 10 -11.24 -24.65 -4.12
CA TRP A 10 -10.45 -25.69 -3.46
C TRP A 10 -9.38 -26.28 -4.39
N SER A 11 -9.74 -26.54 -5.65
CA SER A 11 -8.84 -27.12 -6.64
C SER A 11 -7.62 -26.24 -6.90
N ILE A 12 -7.83 -24.92 -7.00
CA ILE A 12 -6.79 -23.90 -7.15
C ILE A 12 -6.16 -23.44 -5.81
N ARG A 13 -6.45 -24.15 -4.71
CA ARG A 13 -5.80 -23.98 -3.40
C ARG A 13 -6.07 -22.64 -2.67
N LEU A 14 -7.13 -21.90 -3.03
CA LEU A 14 -7.57 -20.74 -2.24
C LEU A 14 -8.09 -21.16 -0.86
N THR A 15 -8.65 -22.37 -0.75
CA THR A 15 -9.07 -22.97 0.52
C THR A 15 -8.24 -24.23 0.83
N LYS A 16 -8.07 -24.51 2.13
CA LYS A 16 -7.32 -25.70 2.57
C LYS A 16 -8.07 -27.01 2.29
N THR A 17 -9.40 -27.01 2.38
CA THR A 17 -10.25 -28.20 2.20
C THR A 17 -11.51 -27.85 1.41
N ARG A 18 -12.10 -28.86 0.75
CA ARG A 18 -13.37 -28.68 0.02
C ARG A 18 -14.54 -28.31 0.95
N SER A 19 -14.54 -28.84 2.18
CA SER A 19 -15.52 -28.46 3.20
C SER A 19 -15.41 -26.99 3.59
N ALA A 20 -14.18 -26.45 3.71
CA ALA A 20 -13.96 -25.03 3.97
C ALA A 20 -14.42 -24.14 2.80
N ALA A 21 -14.25 -24.57 1.55
CA ALA A 21 -14.79 -23.87 0.38
C ALA A 21 -16.32 -23.76 0.43
N GLY A 22 -17.00 -24.88 0.70
CA GLY A 22 -18.47 -24.89 0.83
C GLY A 22 -18.96 -24.05 2.01
N ALA A 23 -18.24 -24.06 3.14
CA ALA A 23 -18.56 -23.23 4.29
C ALA A 23 -18.39 -21.74 3.97
N ALA A 24 -17.31 -21.35 3.29
CA ALA A 24 -17.06 -19.97 2.87
C ALA A 24 -18.16 -19.44 1.94
N CYS A 25 -18.62 -20.27 0.98
CA CYS A 25 -19.74 -19.91 0.12
C CYS A 25 -21.03 -19.67 0.93
N ARG A 26 -21.38 -20.58 1.85
CA ARG A 26 -22.57 -20.44 2.70
C ARG A 26 -22.51 -19.23 3.64
N ALA A 27 -21.32 -18.88 4.12
CA ALA A 27 -21.09 -17.72 4.98
C ALA A 27 -21.04 -16.37 4.21
N GLY A 28 -21.24 -16.39 2.89
CA GLY A 28 -21.18 -15.18 2.07
C GLY A 28 -19.77 -14.62 1.87
N HIS A 29 -18.74 -15.43 2.08
CA HIS A 29 -17.34 -15.04 1.90
C HIS A 29 -16.83 -15.29 0.48
N VAL A 30 -17.64 -15.94 -0.36
CA VAL A 30 -17.33 -16.18 -1.77
C VAL A 30 -18.35 -15.45 -2.63
N ARG A 31 -17.86 -14.63 -3.56
CA ARG A 31 -18.66 -13.90 -4.53
C ARG A 31 -18.24 -14.29 -5.95
N LEU A 32 -19.24 -14.45 -6.82
CA LEU A 32 -19.10 -14.64 -8.25
C LEU A 32 -19.66 -13.38 -8.94
N ASN A 33 -18.83 -12.70 -9.72
CA ASN A 33 -19.19 -11.47 -10.44
C ASN A 33 -19.89 -10.44 -9.51
N GLY A 34 -19.37 -10.30 -8.29
CA GLY A 34 -19.87 -9.35 -7.28
C GLY A 34 -21.02 -9.87 -6.40
N ALA A 35 -21.71 -10.95 -6.79
CA ALA A 35 -22.84 -11.52 -6.04
C ALA A 35 -22.42 -12.73 -5.19
N THR A 36 -23.02 -12.91 -4.01
CA THR A 36 -22.76 -14.07 -3.16
C THR A 36 -23.11 -15.37 -3.87
N ALA A 37 -22.19 -16.33 -3.89
CA ALA A 37 -22.36 -17.59 -4.60
C ALA A 37 -22.73 -18.74 -3.65
N LYS A 38 -23.73 -19.55 -4.04
CA LYS A 38 -23.96 -20.86 -3.40
C LYS A 38 -22.81 -21.81 -3.78
N PRO A 39 -22.47 -22.82 -2.94
CA PRO A 39 -21.38 -23.75 -3.24
C PRO A 39 -21.46 -24.42 -4.61
N ALA A 40 -22.67 -24.72 -5.08
CA ALA A 40 -22.92 -25.38 -6.35
C ALA A 40 -23.02 -24.43 -7.57
N ALA A 41 -22.77 -23.13 -7.39
CA ALA A 41 -22.79 -22.18 -8.51
C ALA A 41 -21.79 -22.60 -9.58
N ALA A 42 -22.23 -22.59 -10.84
CA ALA A 42 -21.39 -22.93 -11.98
C ALA A 42 -20.43 -21.78 -12.30
N LEU A 43 -19.20 -22.12 -12.71
CA LEU A 43 -18.21 -21.19 -13.21
C LEU A 43 -18.05 -21.30 -14.73
N ALA A 44 -17.78 -20.17 -15.36
CA ALA A 44 -17.30 -20.03 -16.72
C ALA A 44 -15.88 -19.40 -16.72
N VAL A 45 -15.16 -19.57 -17.83
CA VAL A 45 -13.91 -18.82 -18.07
C VAL A 45 -14.26 -17.34 -18.23
N GLY A 46 -13.43 -16.47 -17.66
CA GLY A 46 -13.64 -15.02 -17.57
C GLY A 46 -14.41 -14.57 -16.32
N ASP A 47 -15.01 -15.49 -15.56
CA ASP A 47 -15.71 -15.13 -14.32
C ASP A 47 -14.74 -14.55 -13.27
N ARG A 48 -15.22 -13.54 -12.53
CA ARG A 48 -14.51 -12.94 -11.40
C ARG A 48 -14.96 -13.59 -10.09
N VAL A 49 -14.04 -14.23 -9.38
CA VAL A 49 -14.29 -14.86 -8.08
C VAL A 49 -13.56 -14.10 -6.98
N SER A 50 -14.30 -13.50 -6.04
CA SER A 50 -13.75 -12.94 -4.79
C SER A 50 -13.94 -13.93 -3.65
N VAL A 51 -12.88 -14.16 -2.87
CA VAL A 51 -12.85 -15.07 -1.72
C VAL A 51 -12.21 -14.35 -0.54
N ARG A 52 -12.94 -14.20 0.56
CA ARG A 52 -12.43 -13.62 1.81
C ARG A 52 -12.13 -14.70 2.84
N ILE A 53 -10.84 -14.97 3.05
CA ILE A 53 -10.35 -16.01 3.97
C ILE A 53 -9.17 -15.47 4.77
N GLY A 54 -9.16 -15.73 6.08
CA GLY A 54 -8.02 -15.38 6.95
C GLY A 54 -7.78 -13.87 7.04
N GLY A 55 -8.84 -13.06 6.97
CA GLY A 55 -8.74 -11.60 7.00
C GLY A 55 -8.23 -10.96 5.71
N ARG A 56 -7.95 -11.74 4.67
CA ARG A 56 -7.51 -11.26 3.35
C ARG A 56 -8.57 -11.53 2.29
N GLU A 57 -8.75 -10.59 1.39
CA GLU A 57 -9.53 -10.78 0.17
C GLU A 57 -8.61 -11.26 -0.96
N ARG A 58 -9.03 -12.30 -1.66
CA ARG A 58 -8.42 -12.77 -2.90
C ARG A 58 -9.42 -12.60 -4.02
N ILE A 59 -9.01 -11.94 -5.10
CA ILE A 59 -9.85 -11.69 -6.27
C ILE A 59 -9.16 -12.35 -7.46
N VAL A 60 -9.81 -13.31 -8.09
CA VAL A 60 -9.22 -14.07 -9.20
C VAL A 60 -10.15 -14.12 -10.39
N GLU A 61 -9.59 -14.05 -11.60
CA GLU A 61 -10.29 -14.31 -12.86
C GLU A 61 -10.12 -15.76 -13.26
N VAL A 62 -11.18 -16.45 -13.66
CA VAL A 62 -11.11 -17.85 -14.08
C VAL A 62 -10.51 -17.94 -15.49
N THR A 63 -9.34 -18.59 -15.66
CA THR A 63 -8.79 -18.88 -17.01
C THR A 63 -8.97 -20.35 -17.41
N LYS A 64 -8.95 -21.27 -16.44
CA LYS A 64 -9.14 -22.71 -16.68
C LYS A 64 -10.09 -23.31 -15.64
N LEU A 65 -11.03 -24.13 -16.09
CA LEU A 65 -11.98 -24.84 -15.23
C LEU A 65 -11.42 -26.20 -14.82
N ILE A 66 -11.07 -26.35 -13.54
CA ILE A 66 -10.59 -27.61 -12.94
C ILE A 66 -11.46 -28.04 -11.76
N SER A 67 -11.59 -29.36 -11.55
CA SER A 67 -12.36 -29.96 -10.47
C SER A 67 -11.54 -30.88 -9.56
N LYS A 68 -10.29 -31.17 -9.93
CA LYS A 68 -9.31 -31.90 -9.13
C LYS A 68 -8.31 -30.91 -8.54
N ARG A 69 -7.92 -31.12 -7.30
CA ARG A 69 -6.88 -30.31 -6.66
C ARG A 69 -5.52 -30.58 -7.29
N VAL A 70 -4.82 -29.50 -7.61
CA VAL A 70 -3.53 -29.54 -8.29
C VAL A 70 -2.41 -28.93 -7.42
N SER A 71 -1.17 -29.04 -7.91
CA SER A 71 0.01 -28.40 -7.31
C SER A 71 -0.09 -26.88 -7.40
N ALA A 72 0.71 -26.16 -6.61
CA ALA A 72 0.69 -24.70 -6.61
C ALA A 72 1.01 -24.06 -7.99
N PRO A 73 2.01 -24.54 -8.75
CA PRO A 73 2.30 -23.98 -10.09
C PRO A 73 1.13 -24.17 -11.06
N VAL A 74 0.56 -25.37 -11.12
CA VAL A 74 -0.57 -25.68 -12.02
C VAL A 74 -1.83 -24.91 -11.62
N ALA A 75 -2.03 -24.68 -10.32
CA ALA A 75 -3.14 -23.84 -9.85
C ALA A 75 -3.01 -22.40 -10.34
N ALA A 76 -1.80 -21.83 -10.34
CA ALA A 76 -1.55 -20.45 -10.75
C ALA A 76 -1.88 -20.22 -12.24
N GLU A 77 -1.75 -21.23 -13.09
CA GLU A 77 -2.15 -21.14 -14.50
C GLU A 77 -3.67 -21.13 -14.72
N CYS A 78 -4.46 -21.47 -13.70
CA CYS A 78 -5.91 -21.59 -13.81
C CYS A 78 -6.65 -20.28 -13.52
N PHE A 79 -5.93 -19.22 -13.12
CA PHE A 79 -6.52 -17.93 -12.86
C PHE A 79 -5.56 -16.76 -13.06
N ILE A 80 -6.10 -15.55 -13.24
CA ILE A 80 -5.35 -14.29 -13.15
C ILE A 80 -5.63 -13.67 -11.77
N ASP A 81 -4.60 -13.27 -11.05
CA ASP A 81 -4.73 -12.67 -9.72
C ASP A 81 -4.93 -11.15 -9.80
N HIS A 82 -6.06 -10.68 -9.27
CA HIS A 82 -6.42 -9.26 -9.13
C HIS A 82 -6.54 -8.86 -7.66
N SER A 83 -5.99 -9.67 -6.75
CA SER A 83 -6.07 -9.41 -5.32
C SER A 83 -5.34 -8.11 -4.99
N PRO A 84 -5.88 -7.29 -4.07
CA PRO A 84 -5.14 -6.15 -3.57
C PRO A 84 -3.81 -6.63 -2.95
N PRO A 85 -2.75 -5.82 -3.07
CA PRO A 85 -1.48 -6.13 -2.43
C PRO A 85 -1.71 -6.37 -0.93
N PRO A 86 -0.97 -7.31 -0.32
CA PRO A 86 -1.09 -7.54 1.11
C PRO A 86 -0.79 -6.22 1.85
N PRO A 87 -1.50 -5.93 2.96
CA PRO A 87 -1.18 -4.76 3.78
C PRO A 87 0.31 -4.83 4.18
N SER A 88 0.98 -3.68 4.16
CA SER A 88 2.42 -3.61 4.46
C SER A 88 2.72 -4.20 5.84
N ARG A 89 3.94 -4.72 6.00
CA ARG A 89 4.38 -5.30 7.28
C ARG A 89 4.33 -4.26 8.41
N GLU A 90 4.51 -2.99 8.08
CA GLU A 90 4.38 -1.84 8.98
C GLU A 90 2.94 -1.61 9.42
N VAL A 91 1.96 -1.66 8.50
CA VAL A 91 0.53 -1.60 8.87
C VAL A 91 0.15 -2.79 9.76
N LEU A 92 0.66 -3.99 9.45
CA LEU A 92 0.43 -5.17 10.28
C LEU A 92 1.12 -5.10 11.65
N ALA A 93 2.24 -4.38 11.76
CA ALA A 93 2.98 -4.16 13.00
C ALA A 93 2.37 -3.02 13.84
N SER A 94 1.73 -2.04 13.21
CA SER A 94 1.04 -0.93 13.88
C SER A 94 -0.36 -1.30 14.38
N LEU A 95 -0.92 -2.43 13.92
CA LEU A 95 -2.15 -2.97 14.50
C LEU A 95 -1.94 -3.24 16.00
N PRO A 96 -2.77 -2.64 16.89
CA PRO A 96 -2.61 -2.79 18.33
C PRO A 96 -2.64 -4.27 18.73
N ARG A 97 -1.51 -4.78 19.22
CA ARG A 97 -1.44 -6.13 19.80
C ARG A 97 -1.87 -6.06 21.25
N ARG A 98 -2.87 -6.86 21.61
CA ARG A 98 -3.25 -7.06 23.01
C ARG A 98 -2.22 -7.97 23.68
N ASP A 99 -1.75 -7.58 24.86
CA ASP A 99 -0.82 -8.39 25.62
C ASP A 99 -1.37 -9.79 25.90
N ARG A 100 -0.52 -10.80 25.73
CA ARG A 100 -0.89 -12.19 25.96
C ARG A 100 -1.17 -12.37 27.46
N GLY A 101 -2.41 -12.72 27.80
CA GLY A 101 -2.85 -12.84 29.20
C GLY A 101 -3.65 -11.65 29.74
N ALA A 102 -3.87 -10.59 28.95
CA ALA A 102 -4.62 -9.40 29.37
C ALA A 102 -6.12 -9.63 29.68
N GLY A 103 -6.59 -10.88 29.67
CA GLY A 103 -7.95 -11.27 30.07
C GLY A 103 -9.08 -10.54 29.31
N ARG A 104 -10.32 -10.74 29.78
CA ARG A 104 -11.48 -9.95 29.37
C ARG A 104 -11.43 -8.61 30.11
N PRO A 105 -11.70 -7.46 29.46
CA PRO A 105 -11.68 -6.17 30.14
C PRO A 105 -12.53 -6.15 31.40
N THR A 106 -11.97 -5.58 32.47
CA THR A 106 -12.65 -5.43 33.75
C THR A 106 -13.87 -4.51 33.61
N LYS A 107 -14.80 -4.51 34.58
CA LYS A 107 -16.01 -3.68 34.51
C LYS A 107 -15.68 -2.18 34.38
N ARG A 108 -14.58 -1.74 35.00
CA ARG A 108 -14.09 -0.35 34.92
C ARG A 108 -13.55 -0.02 33.53
N GLU A 109 -12.68 -0.87 32.97
CA GLU A 109 -12.15 -0.73 31.61
C GLU A 109 -13.27 -0.77 30.56
N ARG A 110 -14.28 -1.62 30.76
CA ARG A 110 -15.44 -1.68 29.88
C ARG A 110 -16.21 -0.36 29.86
N ARG A 111 -16.46 0.25 31.03
CA ARG A 111 -17.12 1.56 31.13
C ARG A 111 -16.32 2.66 30.45
N GLN A 112 -14.99 2.65 30.60
CA GLN A 112 -14.10 3.62 29.92
C GLN A 112 -14.11 3.41 28.39
N LEU A 113 -14.15 2.17 27.92
CA LEU A 113 -14.28 1.86 26.49
C LEU A 113 -15.64 2.27 25.93
N ASP A 114 -16.72 2.11 26.70
CA ASP A 114 -18.08 2.48 26.30
C ASP A 114 -18.24 4.02 26.23
N GLU A 115 -17.63 4.76 27.16
CA GLU A 115 -17.55 6.22 27.14
C GLU A 115 -16.79 6.73 25.90
N PHE A 116 -15.66 6.09 25.57
CA PHE A 116 -14.87 6.43 24.38
C PHE A 116 -15.57 6.11 23.06
N ARG A 117 -16.37 5.03 23.01
CA ARG A 117 -17.13 4.61 21.81
C ARG A 117 -18.37 5.47 21.56
N SER A 118 -18.90 6.11 22.59
CA SER A 118 -20.09 6.96 22.48
C SER A 118 -19.79 8.33 21.84
N GLY A 119 -18.51 8.68 21.65
CA GLY A 119 -18.07 9.97 21.10
C GLY A 119 -17.73 10.00 19.60
N ALA A 120 -17.84 8.88 18.86
CA ALA A 120 -17.42 8.82 17.45
C ALA A 120 -18.56 8.39 16.50
N THR A 121 -19.32 9.36 16.00
CA THR A 121 -20.30 9.19 14.92
C THR A 121 -19.57 9.10 13.57
N LEU A 122 -19.40 7.90 13.04
CA LEU A 122 -18.89 7.66 11.68
C LEU A 122 -20.07 7.56 10.70
N VAL A 123 -20.28 8.63 9.92
CA VAL A 123 -21.20 8.63 8.76
C VAL A 123 -20.41 8.26 7.50
N VAL A 124 -20.93 7.25 6.82
CA VAL A 124 -20.54 6.71 5.51
C VAL A 124 -20.87 7.70 4.38
N LEU A 125 -20.01 7.84 3.36
CA LEU A 125 -20.34 8.16 1.95
C LEU A 125 -19.08 7.86 1.09
N ALA A 126 -19.04 6.84 0.24
CA ALA A 126 -19.74 6.60 -1.03
C ALA A 126 -18.79 6.88 -2.22
N ALA A 127 -18.36 5.82 -2.91
CA ALA A 127 -17.66 5.89 -4.19
C ALA A 127 -18.66 5.56 -5.31
N THR A 128 -18.78 6.47 -6.28
CA THR A 128 -19.57 6.29 -7.51
C THR A 128 -18.75 6.76 -8.71
N VAL A 129 -18.48 5.82 -9.64
CA VAL A 129 -18.58 5.96 -11.12
C VAL A 129 -17.52 6.90 -11.77
N ALA A 130 -16.81 6.62 -12.87
CA ALA A 130 -17.02 5.76 -14.04
C ALA A 130 -15.68 5.47 -14.78
N THR A 131 -15.73 4.44 -15.62
CA THR A 131 -14.75 3.90 -16.58
C THR A 131 -14.63 4.65 -17.92
N LEU A 132 -13.56 4.29 -18.66
CA LEU A 132 -13.25 4.36 -20.13
C LEU A 132 -12.14 5.38 -20.45
N LEU A 133 -11.01 5.07 -21.14
CA LEU A 133 -10.73 4.27 -22.35
C LEU A 133 -9.31 3.66 -22.27
N VAL A 134 -9.07 2.37 -22.56
CA VAL A 134 -8.56 1.76 -23.82
C VAL A 134 -7.40 2.52 -24.51
N GLY A 135 -6.23 1.88 -24.51
CA GLY A 135 -5.10 2.15 -25.41
C GLY A 135 -4.04 1.05 -25.28
N CYS A 136 -4.07 0.07 -26.19
CA CYS A 136 -3.03 -0.95 -26.35
C CYS A 136 -1.97 -0.46 -27.34
N SER A 137 -0.68 -0.74 -27.09
CA SER A 137 0.29 -1.08 -28.13
C SER A 137 1.44 -1.93 -27.55
N PRO A 138 2.05 -2.86 -28.32
CA PRO A 138 2.80 -3.99 -27.79
C PRO A 138 4.34 -3.84 -27.84
N SER A 139 4.96 -4.57 -26.91
CA SER A 139 6.23 -5.34 -26.97
C SER A 139 7.51 -4.74 -27.54
N ASP A 140 8.54 -4.69 -26.70
CA ASP A 140 9.89 -5.16 -27.05
C ASP A 140 10.39 -6.11 -25.95
N ASP A 141 10.96 -7.24 -26.40
CA ASP A 141 11.57 -8.30 -25.61
C ASP A 141 12.89 -7.82 -25.00
N ASP A 142 13.10 -8.05 -23.69
CA ASP A 142 14.46 -8.15 -23.16
C ASP A 142 14.55 -9.24 -22.08
N GLN A 143 15.58 -10.07 -22.21
CA GLN A 143 15.87 -11.22 -21.36
C GLN A 143 16.20 -10.77 -19.92
N PRO A 144 15.82 -11.51 -18.88
CA PRO A 144 16.32 -11.23 -17.55
C PRO A 144 17.77 -11.71 -17.44
N GLU A 145 18.71 -10.77 -17.45
CA GLU A 145 20.00 -10.91 -16.78
C GLU A 145 19.75 -11.45 -15.36
N THR A 146 20.48 -12.48 -14.98
CA THR A 146 20.56 -12.99 -13.61
C THR A 146 21.12 -11.89 -12.69
N THR A 147 20.21 -11.04 -12.21
CA THR A 147 20.49 -10.04 -11.18
C THR A 147 20.69 -10.76 -9.86
N ALA A 148 21.82 -10.50 -9.21
CA ALA A 148 22.07 -10.93 -7.85
C ALA A 148 20.88 -10.52 -6.96
N THR A 149 20.43 -11.41 -6.08
CA THR A 149 19.33 -11.13 -5.17
C THR A 149 19.63 -9.86 -4.37
N PRO A 150 18.74 -8.85 -4.37
CA PRO A 150 18.94 -7.61 -3.62
C PRO A 150 19.22 -7.90 -2.15
N GLN A 151 20.32 -7.39 -1.61
CA GLN A 151 20.75 -7.63 -0.23
C GLN A 151 20.32 -6.48 0.68
N ALA A 152 19.59 -6.79 1.75
CA ALA A 152 19.20 -5.82 2.76
C ALA A 152 20.41 -5.31 3.55
N GLY A 153 20.43 -4.02 3.88
CA GLY A 153 21.47 -3.43 4.72
C GLY A 153 22.75 -3.03 4.00
N THR A 154 22.75 -2.95 2.67
CA THR A 154 23.86 -2.41 1.89
C THR A 154 23.78 -0.88 1.73
N GLY A 155 22.63 -0.28 2.06
CA GLY A 155 22.47 1.17 2.08
C GLY A 155 23.16 1.84 3.27
N PRO A 156 23.43 3.14 3.16
CA PRO A 156 24.09 3.90 4.21
C PRO A 156 23.20 3.99 5.45
N GLU A 157 23.82 4.34 6.57
CA GLU A 157 23.07 4.63 7.79
C GLU A 157 22.63 6.11 7.76
N PHE A 158 21.41 6.36 8.24
CA PHE A 158 20.89 7.70 8.36
C PHE A 158 20.77 8.08 9.84
N GLY A 159 21.15 9.32 10.16
CA GLY A 159 20.80 9.90 11.45
C GLY A 159 19.28 9.90 11.66
N ARG A 160 18.82 10.05 12.91
CA ARG A 160 17.39 10.13 13.23
C ARG A 160 16.69 11.12 12.28
N CYS A 161 15.57 10.70 11.70
CA CYS A 161 14.83 11.46 10.70
C CYS A 161 15.64 11.88 9.45
N GLY A 162 16.62 11.09 9.03
CA GLY A 162 17.51 11.47 7.92
C GLY A 162 18.45 12.64 8.25
N GLY A 163 18.61 12.96 9.54
CA GLY A 163 19.33 14.17 9.99
C GLY A 163 18.53 15.46 9.81
N LEU A 164 17.23 15.39 9.48
CA LEU A 164 16.36 16.55 9.33
C LEU A 164 15.88 17.08 10.67
N THR A 165 15.94 18.40 10.83
CA THR A 165 15.30 19.11 11.94
C THR A 165 13.96 19.71 11.51
N THR A 166 13.09 20.04 12.48
CA THR A 166 11.86 20.81 12.21
C THR A 166 12.15 22.13 11.49
N LYS A 167 13.29 22.77 11.78
CA LYS A 167 13.73 23.98 11.10
C LYS A 167 14.04 23.72 9.63
N ASP A 168 14.79 22.66 9.33
CA ASP A 168 15.13 22.29 7.94
C ASP A 168 13.87 22.07 7.11
N VAL A 169 12.93 21.25 7.61
CA VAL A 169 11.72 20.95 6.84
C VAL A 169 10.82 22.16 6.69
N SER A 170 10.71 23.04 7.70
CA SER A 170 9.91 24.27 7.60
C SER A 170 10.51 25.25 6.60
N GLU A 171 11.82 25.46 6.66
CA GLU A 171 12.52 26.41 5.76
C GLU A 171 12.57 25.91 4.32
N ILE A 172 12.79 24.61 4.09
CA ILE A 172 12.90 24.06 2.75
C ILE A 172 11.51 23.90 2.10
N SER A 173 10.50 23.44 2.85
CA SER A 173 9.13 23.27 2.32
C SER A 173 8.38 24.59 2.19
N GLY A 174 8.75 25.62 2.96
CA GLY A 174 7.98 26.85 3.08
C GLY A 174 6.67 26.68 3.84
N MET A 175 6.47 25.55 4.53
CA MET A 175 5.30 25.31 5.38
C MET A 175 5.55 25.86 6.79
N ALA A 176 4.59 26.61 7.31
CA ALA A 176 4.65 27.14 8.67
C ALA A 176 3.97 26.17 9.67
N GLY A 177 4.36 26.27 10.94
CA GLY A 177 3.70 25.54 12.03
C GLY A 177 3.96 24.03 12.06
N LEU A 178 4.94 23.54 11.28
CA LEU A 178 5.31 22.13 11.29
C LEU A 178 5.87 21.73 12.67
N GLU A 179 5.31 20.66 13.22
CA GLU A 179 5.80 19.98 14.42
C GLU A 179 6.04 18.50 14.12
N LEU A 180 7.03 17.90 14.77
CA LEU A 180 7.35 16.48 14.60
C LEU A 180 6.25 15.65 15.27
N ALA A 181 5.36 15.11 14.45
CA ALA A 181 4.17 14.37 14.86
C ALA A 181 4.41 12.85 14.94
N ILE A 182 5.30 12.33 14.09
CA ILE A 182 5.76 10.94 14.13
C ILE A 182 7.29 10.96 14.23
N ASP A 183 7.82 10.18 15.16
CA ASP A 183 9.24 10.07 15.41
C ASP A 183 9.58 8.63 15.83
N ASN A 184 10.00 7.82 14.86
CA ASN A 184 10.50 6.48 15.11
C ASN A 184 11.72 6.19 14.21
N THR A 185 12.25 4.97 14.31
CA THR A 185 13.51 4.59 13.66
C THR A 185 13.46 4.57 12.13
N SER A 186 12.28 4.36 11.53
CA SER A 186 12.11 4.27 10.08
C SER A 186 11.26 5.39 9.49
N THR A 187 10.57 6.17 10.33
CA THR A 187 9.65 7.20 9.86
C THR A 187 9.70 8.41 10.76
N CYS A 188 9.83 9.58 10.12
CA CYS A 188 9.52 10.86 10.73
C CYS A 188 8.48 11.60 9.90
N GLU A 189 7.53 12.23 10.56
CA GLU A 189 6.51 13.04 9.89
C GLU A 189 6.29 14.33 10.66
N TRP A 190 6.41 15.45 9.94
CA TRP A 190 6.08 16.77 10.42
C TRP A 190 4.73 17.20 9.88
N ARG A 191 3.87 17.73 10.76
CA ARG A 191 2.54 18.22 10.41
C ARG A 191 2.27 19.53 11.11
N SER A 192 1.47 20.38 10.49
CA SER A 192 0.96 21.58 11.15
C SER A 192 -0.34 21.28 11.89
N GLY A 193 -0.27 21.04 13.19
CA GLY A 193 -1.41 20.66 14.01
C GLY A 193 -1.98 19.27 13.67
N THR A 194 -3.23 19.01 14.05
CA THR A 194 -3.88 17.70 13.90
C THR A 194 -4.63 17.53 12.59
N ASP A 195 -4.89 18.63 11.87
CA ASP A 195 -5.60 18.60 10.59
C ASP A 195 -4.65 18.30 9.44
N ARG A 196 -4.88 17.16 8.77
CA ARG A 196 -4.08 16.75 7.61
C ARG A 196 -4.14 17.72 6.44
N ARG A 197 -5.11 18.64 6.43
CA ARG A 197 -5.20 19.70 5.42
C ARG A 197 -4.13 20.77 5.56
N ASN A 198 -3.42 20.84 6.68
CA ASN A 198 -2.41 21.86 6.92
C ASN A 198 -1.03 21.51 6.34
N GLY A 199 -0.95 20.44 5.55
CA GLY A 199 0.28 19.99 4.92
C GLY A 199 1.16 19.13 5.83
N SER A 200 2.07 18.39 5.20
CA SER A 200 2.99 17.50 5.88
C SER A 200 4.28 17.31 5.10
N VAL A 201 5.33 16.94 5.83
CA VAL A 201 6.60 16.45 5.27
C VAL A 201 6.89 15.13 5.97
N SER A 202 7.26 14.09 5.23
CA SER A 202 7.72 12.82 5.82
C SER A 202 9.05 12.37 5.25
N PHE A 203 9.80 11.69 6.11
CA PHE A 203 10.95 10.87 5.78
C PHE A 203 10.61 9.44 6.15
N ASN A 204 10.73 8.53 5.19
CA ASN A 204 10.59 7.10 5.38
C ASN A 204 11.88 6.40 4.98
N TRP A 205 12.32 5.42 5.75
CA TRP A 205 13.51 4.63 5.50
C TRP A 205 13.17 3.15 5.52
N TYR A 206 13.38 2.50 4.37
CA TYR A 206 13.04 1.12 4.14
C TYR A 206 14.32 0.29 4.01
N ARG A 207 14.40 -0.77 4.81
CA ARG A 207 15.52 -1.72 4.84
C ARG A 207 15.05 -3.09 4.35
N GLY A 208 15.72 -3.64 3.33
CA GLY A 208 15.37 -4.92 2.72
C GLY A 208 14.11 -4.94 1.85
N SER A 209 13.71 -3.78 1.35
CA SER A 209 12.67 -3.60 0.33
C SER A 209 13.26 -2.84 -0.87
N PRO A 210 13.46 -3.46 -2.04
CA PRO A 210 13.95 -2.72 -3.21
C PRO A 210 12.91 -1.71 -3.70
N ILE A 211 13.38 -0.55 -4.14
CA ILE A 211 12.55 0.60 -4.55
C ILE A 211 11.55 0.30 -5.69
N GLY A 212 11.78 -0.77 -6.47
CA GLY A 212 10.98 -1.10 -7.64
C GLY A 212 9.49 -1.28 -7.36
N ARG A 213 9.11 -1.74 -6.16
CA ARG A 213 7.70 -1.83 -5.78
C ARG A 213 7.07 -0.46 -5.59
N GLU A 214 7.72 0.43 -4.82
CA GLU A 214 7.16 1.75 -4.55
C GLU A 214 7.10 2.60 -5.80
N ARG A 215 8.13 2.53 -6.66
CA ARG A 215 8.07 3.14 -7.99
C ARG A 215 6.84 2.68 -8.78
N GLY A 216 6.51 1.38 -8.74
CA GLY A 216 5.32 0.84 -9.39
C GLY A 216 4.02 1.38 -8.80
N THR A 217 3.94 1.58 -7.48
CA THR A 217 2.80 2.25 -6.84
C THR A 217 2.67 3.69 -7.34
N GLU A 218 3.76 4.45 -7.32
CA GLU A 218 3.76 5.87 -7.71
C GLU A 218 3.40 6.08 -9.19
N GLN A 219 3.83 5.17 -10.07
CA GLN A 219 3.41 5.17 -11.48
C GLN A 219 1.91 4.96 -11.67
N LEU A 220 1.21 4.35 -10.70
CA LEU A 220 -0.22 4.11 -10.74
C LEU A 220 -1.04 5.18 -10.02
N THR A 221 -0.45 5.86 -9.03
CA THR A 221 -1.17 6.78 -8.12
C THR A 221 -0.91 8.25 -8.40
N ARG A 222 0.14 8.60 -9.16
CA ARG A 222 0.54 9.99 -9.44
C ARG A 222 0.32 10.38 -10.88
N ASP A 223 0.15 11.69 -11.11
CA ASP A 223 -0.02 12.26 -12.45
C ASP A 223 1.27 12.18 -13.26
N SER A 224 2.42 12.15 -12.59
CA SER A 224 3.75 12.10 -13.18
C SER A 224 4.67 11.27 -12.30
N SER A 225 5.48 10.42 -12.92
CA SER A 225 6.55 9.64 -12.28
C SER A 225 7.73 9.58 -13.25
N GLN A 226 8.91 10.00 -12.78
CA GLN A 226 10.11 10.17 -13.58
C GLN A 226 11.32 9.61 -12.84
N ASP A 227 12.33 9.19 -13.61
CA ASP A 227 13.63 8.85 -13.04
C ASP A 227 14.27 10.08 -12.39
N TYR A 228 14.87 9.86 -11.23
CA TYR A 228 15.55 10.88 -10.46
C TYR A 228 16.72 10.25 -9.73
N SER A 229 17.88 10.90 -9.76
CA SER A 229 19.07 10.40 -9.08
C SER A 229 19.71 11.49 -8.25
N VAL A 230 20.27 11.12 -7.11
CA VAL A 230 21.02 12.02 -6.23
C VAL A 230 22.36 11.34 -5.93
N ASP A 231 23.46 12.05 -6.14
CA ASP A 231 24.82 11.57 -5.90
C ASP A 231 25.11 10.18 -6.51
N GLY A 232 24.61 9.96 -7.73
CA GLY A 232 24.76 8.71 -8.49
C GLY A 232 23.84 7.57 -8.05
N GLN A 233 23.04 7.77 -7.00
CA GLN A 233 22.09 6.76 -6.52
C GLN A 233 20.78 6.84 -7.32
N PRO A 234 20.27 5.70 -7.81
CA PRO A 234 19.07 5.67 -8.63
C PRO A 234 17.81 5.87 -7.78
N GLY A 235 16.77 6.40 -8.40
CA GLY A 235 15.57 6.79 -7.69
C GLY A 235 14.48 7.30 -8.61
N PHE A 236 13.43 7.83 -8.01
CA PHE A 236 12.31 8.43 -8.73
C PHE A 236 11.89 9.75 -8.10
N ILE A 237 11.21 10.57 -8.89
CA ILE A 237 10.35 11.63 -8.40
C ILE A 237 8.96 11.44 -9.00
N ALA A 238 7.94 11.54 -8.16
CA ALA A 238 6.55 11.41 -8.58
C ALA A 238 5.70 12.48 -7.93
N HIS A 239 4.67 12.95 -8.64
CA HIS A 239 3.84 14.05 -8.14
C HIS A 239 2.44 14.04 -8.74
N SER A 240 1.51 14.59 -7.95
CA SER A 240 0.18 15.01 -8.37
C SER A 240 -0.08 16.42 -7.86
N ALA A 241 -1.25 16.99 -8.14
CA ALA A 241 -1.63 18.26 -7.52
C ALA A 241 -1.54 18.17 -5.98
N GLY A 242 -0.64 18.96 -5.38
CA GLY A 242 -0.47 19.06 -3.93
C GLY A 242 0.33 17.96 -3.25
N ILE A 243 0.90 16.99 -3.97
CA ILE A 243 1.81 15.98 -3.40
C ILE A 243 3.04 15.84 -4.29
N CYS A 244 4.23 15.78 -3.69
CA CYS A 244 5.46 15.41 -4.39
C CYS A 244 6.33 14.50 -3.55
N GLU A 245 6.81 13.43 -4.18
CA GLU A 245 7.51 12.34 -3.54
C GLU A 245 8.80 12.02 -4.30
N THR A 246 9.87 11.76 -3.56
CA THR A 246 11.13 11.29 -4.15
C THR A 246 11.60 10.07 -3.39
N GLY A 247 12.03 9.03 -4.11
CA GLY A 247 12.68 7.85 -3.54
C GLY A 247 14.10 7.69 -4.05
N ILE A 248 15.07 7.37 -3.19
CA ILE A 248 16.48 7.11 -3.54
C ILE A 248 16.91 5.76 -2.97
N ALA A 249 17.51 4.91 -3.80
CA ALA A 249 17.76 3.51 -3.50
C ALA A 249 19.24 3.14 -3.41
N TRP A 250 19.51 2.11 -2.60
CA TRP A 250 20.76 1.36 -2.46
C TRP A 250 20.42 -0.14 -2.41
N ASP A 251 20.47 -0.82 -3.54
CA ASP A 251 20.05 -2.23 -3.71
C ASP A 251 18.63 -2.52 -3.14
N ALA A 252 18.57 -3.16 -1.97
CA ALA A 252 17.34 -3.51 -1.28
C ALA A 252 16.95 -2.51 -0.19
N ASP A 253 17.63 -1.36 -0.09
CA ASP A 253 17.26 -0.29 0.83
C ASP A 253 16.87 0.95 0.03
N PHE A 254 15.97 1.77 0.55
CA PHE A 254 15.70 3.09 -0.02
C PHE A 254 15.14 4.04 1.03
N ILE A 255 15.28 5.33 0.77
CA ILE A 255 14.57 6.37 1.49
C ILE A 255 13.49 6.96 0.60
N GLU A 256 12.44 7.49 1.22
CA GLU A 256 11.41 8.27 0.56
C GLU A 256 11.16 9.57 1.33
N ILE A 257 11.11 10.68 0.59
CA ILE A 257 10.67 11.98 1.08
C ILE A 257 9.34 12.30 0.42
N SER A 258 8.31 12.55 1.23
CA SER A 258 6.98 12.95 0.75
C SER A 258 6.59 14.31 1.32
N LEU A 259 6.14 15.21 0.44
CA LEU A 259 5.58 16.50 0.82
C LEU A 259 4.14 16.56 0.35
N ALA A 260 3.23 16.90 1.27
CA ALA A 260 1.86 17.24 0.96
C ALA A 260 1.65 18.73 1.25
N SER A 261 1.22 19.47 0.22
CA SER A 261 0.87 20.88 0.35
C SER A 261 -0.31 21.05 1.33
N PRO A 262 -0.33 22.13 2.13
CA PRO A 262 -1.56 22.59 2.73
C PRO A 262 -2.63 22.80 1.65
N VAL A 263 -3.89 22.58 1.99
CA VAL A 263 -5.03 22.81 1.10
C VAL A 263 -5.89 23.96 1.61
N GLY A 264 -6.32 24.82 0.68
CA GLY A 264 -7.22 25.92 0.95
C GLY A 264 -8.65 25.43 1.27
N VAL A 265 -9.53 26.40 1.55
CA VAL A 265 -10.96 26.15 1.79
C VAL A 265 -11.68 25.55 0.57
N ASP A 266 -11.12 25.76 -0.61
CA ASP A 266 -11.57 25.25 -1.90
C ASP A 266 -10.91 23.91 -2.27
N PHE A 267 -10.16 23.30 -1.35
CA PHE A 267 -9.37 22.08 -1.54
C PHE A 267 -8.22 22.21 -2.56
N THR A 268 -7.88 23.43 -2.98
CA THR A 268 -6.74 23.67 -3.87
C THR A 268 -5.44 23.67 -3.06
N PRO A 269 -4.36 23.03 -3.55
CA PRO A 269 -3.04 23.11 -2.94
C PRO A 269 -2.54 24.56 -2.86
N VAL A 270 -2.16 25.00 -1.66
CA VAL A 270 -1.57 26.33 -1.42
C VAL A 270 -0.18 26.45 -2.03
N ILE A 271 0.61 25.37 -1.98
CA ILE A 271 1.94 25.26 -2.59
C ILE A 271 1.78 24.53 -3.92
N GLY A 272 2.09 25.22 -5.01
CA GLY A 272 2.07 24.63 -6.35
C GLY A 272 3.09 23.52 -6.52
N THR A 273 2.78 22.55 -7.38
CA THR A 273 3.56 21.32 -7.60
C THR A 273 5.04 21.59 -7.87
N ASP A 274 5.40 22.57 -8.70
CA ASP A 274 6.81 22.88 -9.00
C ASP A 274 7.61 23.27 -7.74
N LYS A 275 7.03 24.11 -6.88
CA LYS A 275 7.67 24.53 -5.63
C LYS A 275 7.74 23.38 -4.64
N LEU A 276 6.68 22.58 -4.56
CA LEU A 276 6.61 21.41 -3.69
C LEU A 276 7.68 20.37 -4.07
N CYS A 277 7.82 20.09 -5.37
CA CYS A 277 8.84 19.18 -5.88
C CYS A 277 10.26 19.73 -5.76
N ALA A 278 10.46 21.04 -5.94
CA ALA A 278 11.75 21.66 -5.67
C ALA A 278 12.15 21.50 -4.19
N ALA A 279 11.20 21.65 -3.26
CA ALA A 279 11.43 21.40 -1.85
C ALA A 279 11.73 19.91 -1.57
N ALA A 280 10.96 18.98 -2.14
CA ALA A 280 11.19 17.54 -2.00
C ALA A 280 12.63 17.18 -2.42
N LYS A 281 13.06 17.62 -3.61
CA LYS A 281 14.44 17.41 -4.10
C LYS A 281 15.50 17.92 -3.14
N ARG A 282 15.35 19.15 -2.63
CA ARG A 282 16.31 19.76 -1.68
C ARG A 282 16.38 19.02 -0.34
N ILE A 283 15.25 18.55 0.18
CA ILE A 283 15.23 17.73 1.39
C ILE A 283 15.96 16.41 1.13
N THR A 284 15.65 15.75 0.01
CA THR A 284 16.29 14.48 -0.38
C THR A 284 17.80 14.62 -0.55
N GLU A 285 18.26 15.65 -1.26
CA GLU A 285 19.69 15.95 -1.38
C GLU A 285 20.36 16.15 -0.03
N LYS A 286 19.71 16.86 0.90
CA LYS A 286 20.25 17.06 2.26
C LYS A 286 20.37 15.75 3.01
N VAL A 287 19.36 14.88 2.93
CA VAL A 287 19.36 13.56 3.60
C VAL A 287 20.43 12.65 3.01
N VAL A 288 20.51 12.56 1.68
CA VAL A 288 21.51 11.72 0.99
C VAL A 288 22.93 12.17 1.32
N LYS A 289 23.21 13.48 1.31
CA LYS A 289 24.53 14.03 1.67
C LYS A 289 24.89 13.87 3.15
N GLY A 290 23.90 13.71 4.01
CA GLY A 290 24.08 13.50 5.45
C GLY A 290 24.24 12.02 5.83
N ALA A 291 24.17 11.09 4.88
CA ALA A 291 24.28 9.66 5.13
C ALA A 291 25.73 9.27 5.47
N SER A 292 25.89 8.26 6.32
CA SER A 292 27.21 7.77 6.81
C SER A 292 27.48 6.33 6.44
#